data_AF-A3HVC2-F1
#
_entry.id   AF-A3HVC2-F1
#
_cell.length_a   1.000
_cell.length_b   1.000
_cell.length_c   1.000
_cell.angle_alpha   90.00
_cell.angle_beta   90.00
_cell.angle_gamma   90.00
#
_symmetry.space_group_name_H-M   'P 1'
#
loop_
_entity.id
_entity.type
_entity.pdbx_description
1 polymer ?
#
loop_
_entity_poly.entity_id
_entity_poly.type
_entity_poly.pdbx_seq_one_letter_code
_entity_poly.pdbx_strand_id
1 'polypeptide(L)'
;MSKELEDKAEELEQTLSKQLDLLKKDSEQWVKIGAVALAGGLIAFAITSRKSRKKNRDTEKAIAVLEKEGLLTEELEHKLKSSNKSGGFWPSLSQRLMILGLAMAKEKLLPNLFSNPSEDAEEIEKGK
;
A
#
# COMPACT_ATOMS: atom_id res chain seq x y z
N MET A 1 10.67 -15.14 44.90
CA MET A 1 11.23 -14.04 44.08
C MET A 1 11.65 -14.49 42.69
N SER A 2 12.72 -15.29 42.49
CA SER A 2 13.12 -15.72 41.12
C SER A 2 12.18 -16.74 40.48
N LYS A 3 11.77 -17.78 41.21
CA LYS A 3 10.82 -18.80 40.72
C LYS A 3 9.45 -18.23 40.29
N GLU A 4 8.88 -17.35 41.10
CA GLU A 4 7.59 -16.70 40.77
C GLU A 4 7.66 -15.78 39.55
N LEU A 5 8.84 -15.26 39.20
CA LEU A 5 9.03 -14.46 37.98
C LEU A 5 9.17 -15.35 36.75
N GLU A 6 9.81 -16.50 36.91
CA GLU A 6 9.95 -17.52 35.87
C GLU A 6 8.59 -18.16 35.54
N ASP A 7 7.82 -18.53 36.56
CA ASP A 7 6.45 -19.06 36.41
C ASP A 7 5.53 -18.04 35.70
N LYS A 8 5.63 -16.75 36.07
CA LYS A 8 4.89 -15.67 35.40
C LYS A 8 5.34 -15.46 33.96
N ALA A 9 6.62 -15.61 33.66
CA ALA A 9 7.14 -15.52 32.31
C ALA A 9 6.62 -16.69 31.44
N GLU A 10 6.60 -17.92 31.96
CA GLU A 10 6.03 -19.09 31.29
C GLU A 10 4.53 -18.94 31.04
N GLU A 11 3.76 -18.44 32.01
CA GLU A 11 2.33 -18.15 31.84
C GLU A 11 2.09 -17.07 30.77
N LEU A 12 2.94 -16.04 30.74
CA LEU A 12 2.89 -14.98 29.74
C LEU A 12 3.21 -15.50 28.34
N GLU A 13 4.26 -16.30 28.19
CA GLU A 13 4.61 -16.94 26.91
C GLU A 13 3.52 -17.88 26.43
N GLN A 14 2.93 -18.65 27.33
CA GLN A 14 1.84 -19.56 27.00
C GLN A 14 0.57 -18.80 26.58
N THR A 15 0.27 -17.66 27.22
CA THR A 15 -0.85 -16.80 26.85
C THR A 15 -0.58 -16.11 25.51
N LEU A 16 0.64 -15.64 25.28
CA LEU A 16 1.03 -14.98 24.04
C LEU A 16 1.01 -15.96 22.86
N SER A 17 1.45 -17.19 23.08
CA SER A 17 1.38 -18.29 22.10
C SER A 17 -0.07 -18.63 21.74
N LYS A 18 -0.97 -18.71 22.73
CA LYS A 18 -2.42 -18.93 22.51
C LYS A 18 -3.04 -17.76 21.73
N GLN A 19 -2.69 -16.53 22.05
CA GLN A 19 -3.14 -15.34 21.31
C GLN A 19 -2.62 -15.33 19.87
N LEU A 20 -1.37 -15.75 19.65
CA LEU A 20 -0.78 -15.87 18.32
C LEU A 20 -1.44 -16.95 17.47
N ASP A 21 -1.80 -18.08 18.06
CA ASP A 21 -2.45 -19.18 17.35
C ASP A 21 -3.89 -18.84 16.94
N LEU A 22 -4.63 -18.15 17.81
CA LEU A 22 -5.94 -17.59 17.46
C LEU A 22 -5.82 -16.51 16.38
N LEU A 23 -4.84 -15.62 16.53
CA LEU A 23 -4.58 -14.58 15.54
C LEU A 23 -4.17 -15.17 14.19
N LYS A 24 -3.38 -16.25 14.15
CA LYS A 24 -3.04 -16.95 12.90
C LYS A 24 -4.27 -17.51 12.21
N LYS A 25 -5.14 -18.18 12.95
CA LYS A 25 -6.40 -18.73 12.42
C LYS A 25 -7.32 -17.64 11.87
N ASP A 26 -7.46 -16.54 12.60
CA ASP A 26 -8.27 -15.41 12.14
C ASP A 26 -7.57 -14.66 10.99
N SER A 27 -6.24 -14.62 10.99
CA SER A 27 -5.47 -13.91 9.98
C SER A 27 -5.61 -14.50 8.59
N GLU A 28 -5.89 -15.80 8.42
CA GLU A 28 -6.07 -16.36 7.07
C GLU A 28 -7.20 -15.66 6.29
N GLN A 29 -8.30 -15.34 6.98
CA GLN A 29 -9.42 -14.63 6.37
C GLN A 29 -9.09 -13.15 6.17
N TRP A 30 -8.47 -12.51 7.17
CA TRP A 30 -8.06 -11.10 7.09
C TRP A 30 -6.95 -10.84 6.08
N VAL A 31 -6.07 -11.81 5.84
CA VAL A 31 -5.01 -11.75 4.82
C VAL A 31 -5.63 -11.82 3.43
N LYS A 32 -6.61 -12.70 3.20
CA LYS A 32 -7.34 -12.77 1.92
C LYS A 32 -8.10 -11.46 1.66
N ILE A 33 -8.84 -10.97 2.66
CA ILE A 33 -9.57 -9.70 2.56
C ILE A 33 -8.60 -8.52 2.39
N GLY A 34 -7.50 -8.51 3.13
CA GLY A 34 -6.45 -7.51 3.07
C GLY A 34 -5.77 -7.47 1.70
N ALA A 35 -5.48 -8.63 1.11
CA ALA A 35 -4.92 -8.74 -0.23
C ALA A 35 -5.87 -8.17 -1.30
N VAL A 36 -7.17 -8.51 -1.22
CA VAL A 36 -8.19 -7.97 -2.13
C VAL A 36 -8.34 -6.45 -1.98
N ALA A 37 -8.40 -5.95 -0.74
CA ALA A 37 -8.51 -4.53 -0.47
C ALA A 37 -7.28 -3.74 -0.96
N LEU A 38 -6.07 -4.29 -0.77
CA LEU A 38 -4.83 -3.68 -1.24
C LEU A 38 -4.79 -3.65 -2.78
N ALA A 39 -5.12 -4.75 -3.44
CA ALA A 39 -5.22 -4.81 -4.90
C ALA A 39 -6.24 -3.79 -5.44
N GLY A 40 -7.43 -3.72 -4.83
CA GLY A 40 -8.45 -2.73 -5.18
C GLY A 40 -7.98 -1.30 -4.97
N GLY A 41 -7.29 -1.02 -3.86
CA GLY A 41 -6.69 0.27 -3.56
C GLY A 41 -5.64 0.70 -4.59
N LEU A 42 -4.76 -0.21 -5.00
CA LEU A 42 -3.75 0.05 -6.04
C LEU A 42 -4.40 0.35 -7.39
N ILE A 43 -5.43 -0.39 -7.78
CA ILE A 43 -6.18 -0.17 -9.03
C ILE A 43 -6.88 1.20 -9.00
N ALA A 44 -7.59 1.51 -7.92
CA ALA A 44 -8.29 2.80 -7.77
C ALA A 44 -7.30 3.99 -7.76
N PHE A 45 -6.15 3.82 -7.10
CA PHE A 45 -5.08 4.80 -7.08
C PHE A 45 -4.48 5.02 -8.47
N ALA A 46 -4.21 3.95 -9.22
CA ALA A 46 -3.69 4.04 -10.58
C ALA A 46 -4.66 4.78 -11.53
N ILE A 47 -5.96 4.47 -11.44
CA ILE A 47 -7.00 5.15 -12.23
C ILE A 47 -7.07 6.64 -11.88
N THR A 48 -7.14 6.97 -10.58
CA THR A 48 -7.24 8.36 -10.11
C THR A 48 -6.00 9.18 -10.49
N SER A 49 -4.81 8.61 -10.32
CA SER A 49 -3.54 9.23 -10.68
C SER A 49 -3.41 9.47 -12.20
N ARG A 50 -3.96 8.57 -13.04
CA ARG A 50 -4.01 8.79 -14.48
C ARG A 50 -5.00 9.89 -14.87
N LYS A 51 -6.15 9.97 -14.19
CA LYS A 51 -7.16 11.01 -14.42
C LYS A 51 -6.66 12.41 -14.04
N SER A 52 -5.94 12.54 -12.94
CA SER A 52 -5.38 13.84 -12.51
C SER A 52 -4.33 14.37 -13.51
N ARG A 53 -3.48 13.50 -14.07
CA ARG A 53 -2.54 13.88 -15.14
C ARG A 53 -3.26 14.39 -16.40
N LYS A 54 -4.38 13.78 -16.78
CA LYS A 54 -5.17 14.26 -17.94
C LYS A 54 -5.74 15.66 -17.68
N LYS A 55 -6.32 15.87 -16.47
CA LYS A 55 -6.83 17.18 -16.05
C LYS A 55 -5.76 18.28 -16.15
N ASN A 56 -4.54 18.01 -15.68
CA ASN A 56 -3.44 18.99 -15.76
C ASN A 56 -3.09 19.36 -17.20
N ARG A 57 -3.06 18.38 -18.13
CA ARG A 57 -2.80 18.65 -19.55
C ARG A 57 -3.91 19.44 -20.22
N ASP A 58 -5.15 19.20 -19.83
CA ASP A 58 -6.31 19.95 -20.35
C ASP A 58 -6.30 21.39 -19.81
N THR A 59 -5.89 21.60 -18.55
CA THR A 59 -5.67 22.94 -17.98
C THR A 59 -4.54 23.68 -18.69
N GLU A 60 -3.42 23.02 -18.99
CA GLU A 60 -2.31 23.61 -19.76
C GLU A 60 -2.74 24.04 -21.16
N LYS A 61 -3.55 23.23 -21.84
CA LYS A 61 -4.12 23.58 -23.16
C LYS A 61 -5.07 24.76 -23.08
N ALA A 62 -5.91 24.83 -22.05
CA ALA A 62 -6.82 25.96 -21.86
C ALA A 62 -6.04 27.26 -21.64
N ILE A 63 -4.96 27.23 -20.87
CA ILE A 63 -4.06 28.38 -20.68
C ILE A 63 -3.44 28.80 -22.02
N ALA A 64 -2.93 27.86 -22.82
CA ALA A 64 -2.32 28.16 -24.11
C ALA A 64 -3.29 28.75 -25.15
N VAL A 65 -4.56 28.33 -25.15
CA VAL A 65 -5.60 28.91 -26.02
C VAL A 65 -5.97 30.32 -25.57
N LEU A 66 -6.15 30.55 -24.27
CA LEU A 66 -6.48 31.86 -23.72
C LEU A 66 -5.35 32.89 -23.95
N GLU A 67 -4.10 32.46 -23.90
CA GLU A 67 -2.93 33.28 -24.23
C GLU A 67 -2.90 33.65 -25.71
N LYS A 68 -3.17 32.69 -26.59
CA LYS A 68 -3.25 32.91 -28.05
C LYS A 68 -4.36 33.88 -28.44
N GLU A 69 -5.47 33.89 -27.69
CA GLU A 69 -6.61 34.78 -27.92
C GLU A 69 -6.52 36.10 -27.14
N GLY A 70 -5.45 36.33 -26.36
CA GLY A 70 -5.25 37.56 -25.60
C GLY A 70 -6.23 37.77 -24.44
N LEU A 71 -6.93 36.70 -24.02
CA LEU A 71 -7.93 36.69 -22.95
C LEU A 71 -7.35 36.21 -21.61
N LEU A 72 -6.06 35.89 -21.57
CA LEU A 72 -5.38 35.43 -20.38
C LEU A 72 -5.17 36.58 -19.39
N THR A 73 -5.96 36.61 -18.31
CA THR A 73 -5.72 37.49 -17.17
C THR A 73 -4.97 36.75 -16.06
N GLU A 74 -4.13 37.47 -15.31
CA GLU A 74 -3.30 36.92 -14.24
C GLU A 74 -4.15 36.25 -13.12
N GLU A 75 -5.37 36.75 -12.89
CA GLU A 75 -6.33 36.13 -11.98
C GLU A 75 -6.87 34.78 -12.50
N LEU A 76 -7.16 34.68 -13.81
CA LEU A 76 -7.63 33.44 -14.43
C LEU A 76 -6.51 32.39 -14.46
N GLU A 77 -5.29 32.81 -14.77
CA GLU A 77 -4.12 31.93 -14.73
C GLU A 77 -3.91 31.37 -13.31
N HIS A 78 -3.97 32.23 -12.30
CA HIS A 78 -3.84 31.81 -10.90
C HIS A 78 -4.98 30.88 -10.47
N LYS A 79 -6.23 31.14 -10.87
CA LYS A 79 -7.38 30.24 -10.57
C LYS A 79 -7.26 28.87 -11.25
N LEU A 80 -6.75 28.82 -12.48
CA LEU A 80 -6.54 27.57 -13.22
C LEU A 80 -5.36 26.75 -12.64
N LYS A 81 -4.25 27.41 -12.30
CA LYS A 81 -3.03 26.78 -11.73
C LYS A 81 -3.15 26.44 -10.24
N SER A 82 -3.89 27.20 -9.43
CA SER A 82 -3.98 27.00 -7.98
C SER A 82 -4.81 25.79 -7.55
N SER A 83 -5.51 25.13 -8.49
CA SER A 83 -6.46 24.05 -8.20
C SER A 83 -5.88 22.73 -7.66
N ASN A 84 -4.59 22.66 -7.32
CA ASN A 84 -4.00 21.38 -6.91
C ASN A 84 -2.78 21.46 -5.97
N LYS A 85 -2.77 22.37 -5.00
CA LYS A 85 -1.85 22.25 -3.86
C LYS A 85 -2.45 21.36 -2.75
N SER A 86 -2.72 20.09 -3.06
CA SER A 86 -2.95 19.09 -2.01
C SER A 86 -1.60 18.67 -1.43
N GLY A 87 -1.02 19.52 -0.58
CA GLY A 87 0.11 19.18 0.29
C GLY A 87 -0.36 18.18 1.34
N GLY A 88 -0.51 16.92 0.95
CA GLY A 88 -0.88 15.85 1.87
C GLY A 88 0.33 15.35 2.63
N PHE A 89 0.18 15.08 3.93
CA PHE A 89 1.14 14.42 4.82
C PHE A 89 1.40 12.93 4.47
N TRP A 90 0.79 12.43 3.39
CA TRP A 90 0.77 11.04 2.95
C TRP A 90 2.03 10.54 2.19
N PRO A 91 2.80 11.36 1.45
CA PRO A 91 3.97 10.90 0.72
C PRO A 91 5.08 10.39 1.64
N SER A 92 5.34 11.03 2.78
CA SER A 92 6.46 10.65 3.66
C SER A 92 6.22 9.34 4.40
N LEU A 93 4.99 9.09 4.86
CA LEU A 93 4.64 7.84 5.55
C LEU A 93 4.56 6.67 4.56
N SER A 94 3.95 6.87 3.38
CA SER A 94 3.88 5.84 2.35
C SER A 94 5.26 5.47 1.80
N GLN A 95 6.15 6.45 1.60
CA GLN A 95 7.55 6.19 1.23
C GLN A 95 8.28 5.34 2.27
N ARG A 96 8.13 5.65 3.57
CA ARG A 96 8.75 4.87 4.65
C ARG A 96 8.18 3.45 4.73
N LEU A 97 6.87 3.28 4.61
CA LEU A 97 6.22 1.97 4.60
C LEU A 97 6.59 1.17 3.35
N MET A 98 6.75 1.81 2.19
CA MET A 98 7.18 1.14 0.96
C MET A 98 8.61 0.63 1.10
N ILE A 99 9.53 1.45 1.62
CA ILE A 99 10.92 1.05 1.85
C ILE A 99 11.00 -0.08 2.87
N LEU A 100 10.27 0.04 3.99
CA LEU A 100 10.21 -0.99 5.02
C LEU A 100 9.59 -2.29 4.49
N GLY A 101 8.52 -2.18 3.70
CA GLY A 101 7.88 -3.31 3.04
C GLY A 101 8.79 -4.00 2.03
N LEU A 102 9.54 -3.24 1.23
CA LEU A 102 10.55 -3.78 0.31
C LEU A 102 11.70 -4.46 1.05
N ALA A 103 12.19 -3.87 2.14
CA ALA A 103 13.23 -4.47 2.97
C ALA A 103 12.76 -5.79 3.61
N MET A 104 11.54 -5.82 4.16
CA MET A 104 10.97 -7.04 4.74
C MET A 104 10.69 -8.11 3.69
N ALA A 105 10.18 -7.73 2.50
CA ALA A 105 10.01 -8.65 1.38
C ALA A 105 11.35 -9.20 0.89
N LYS A 106 12.42 -8.39 0.87
CA LYS A 106 13.77 -8.85 0.56
C LYS A 106 14.22 -9.97 1.51
N GLU A 107 13.98 -9.80 2.81
CA GLU A 107 14.42 -10.73 3.84
C GLU A 107 13.57 -12.00 3.93
N LYS A 108 12.26 -11.93 3.67
CA LYS A 108 11.33 -13.05 3.86
C LYS A 108 10.88 -13.72 2.56
N LEU A 109 10.78 -12.98 1.46
CA LEU A 109 10.26 -13.51 0.20
C LEU A 109 11.38 -14.02 -0.71
N LEU A 110 12.49 -13.30 -0.85
CA LEU A 110 13.59 -13.73 -1.74
C LEU A 110 14.24 -15.07 -1.36
N PRO A 111 14.51 -15.40 -0.08
CA PRO A 111 15.07 -16.71 0.22
C PRO A 111 14.11 -17.86 -0.13
N ASN A 112 12.80 -17.64 -0.07
CA ASN A 112 11.82 -18.66 -0.45
C ASN A 112 11.62 -18.76 -1.97
N LEU A 113 11.67 -17.63 -2.70
CA LEU A 113 11.50 -17.60 -4.16
C LEU A 113 12.69 -18.14 -4.95
N PHE A 114 13.92 -18.02 -4.42
CA PHE A 114 15.13 -18.50 -5.10
C PHE A 114 15.64 -19.85 -4.60
N SER A 115 15.03 -20.43 -3.56
CA SER A 115 15.45 -21.72 -2.98
C SER A 115 14.52 -22.89 -3.29
N ASN A 116 13.34 -22.68 -3.91
CA ASN A 116 12.45 -23.78 -4.23
C ASN A 116 11.67 -23.55 -5.54
N PRO A 117 12.14 -24.05 -6.70
CA PRO A 117 11.37 -24.02 -7.94
C PRO A 117 10.39 -25.20 -8.09
N SER A 118 10.08 -25.96 -7.01
CA SER A 118 9.46 -27.29 -7.14
C SER A 118 8.24 -27.62 -6.28
N GLU A 119 7.64 -26.71 -5.51
CA GLU A 119 6.44 -27.09 -4.70
C GLU A 119 5.15 -26.31 -5.04
N ASP A 120 5.21 -25.20 -5.76
CA ASP A 120 3.99 -24.41 -6.07
C ASP A 120 3.20 -24.93 -7.29
N ALA A 121 3.62 -26.05 -7.89
CA ALA A 121 2.97 -26.62 -9.07
C ALA A 121 2.01 -27.79 -8.79
N GLU A 122 1.98 -28.36 -7.57
CA GLU A 122 1.14 -29.54 -7.28
C GLU A 122 -0.21 -29.24 -6.63
N GLU A 123 -0.46 -28.03 -6.10
CA GLU A 123 -1.74 -27.74 -5.42
C GLU A 123 -2.87 -27.24 -6.33
N ILE A 124 -2.64 -27.11 -7.65
CA ILE A 124 -3.68 -26.69 -8.60
C ILE A 124 -4.42 -27.89 -9.25
N GLU A 125 -3.93 -29.13 -9.15
CA GLU A 125 -4.56 -30.29 -9.83
C GLU A 125 -5.38 -31.27 -8.96
N LYS A 126 -5.45 -31.12 -7.63
CA LYS A 126 -6.27 -32.03 -6.78
C LYS A 126 -7.52 -31.41 -6.17
N GLY A 127 -8.26 -30.68 -7.00
CA GLY A 127 -9.59 -30.17 -6.66
C GLY A 127 -10.61 -30.43 -7.78
N LYS A 128 -10.81 -31.70 -8.14
CA LYS A 128 -11.94 -32.13 -8.98
C LYS A 128 -12.66 -33.29 -8.30
#